data_AF-A0A951XBT0-F1
#
_entry.id   AF-A0A951XBT0-F1
#
_cell.length_a   1.000
_cell.length_b   1.000
_cell.length_c   1.000
_cell.angle_alpha   90.00
_cell.angle_beta   90.00
_cell.angle_gamma   90.00
#
_symmetry.space_group_name_H-M   'P 1'
#
loop_
_entity.id
_entity.type
_entity.pdbx_description
1 polymer ?
#
loop_
_entity_poly.entity_id
_entity_poly.type
_entity_poly.pdbx_seq_one_letter_code
_entity_poly.pdbx_strand_id
1 'polypeptide(L)'
;MKRFNSWFSVSVLILLTCTMCNRPELPAGDPDNGGLFLPEGFEAIVVTDSTPGAIRHLAVNSNGDIYARLRFPKKEGGNAALRDLDGDGKADSIMLWADFDDKGQYGTEMRIHDGYLWYSSTT
;
A
#
# COMPACT_ATOMS: atom_id res chain seq x y z
N MET A 1 -58.26 -3.36 -12.79
CA MET A 1 -57.00 -3.32 -12.00
C MET A 1 -56.06 -4.38 -12.56
N LYS A 2 -54.91 -3.97 -13.13
CA LYS A 2 -53.95 -4.87 -13.78
C LYS A 2 -53.08 -5.52 -12.69
N ARG A 3 -53.02 -6.86 -12.66
CA ARG A 3 -52.18 -7.62 -11.71
C ARG A 3 -50.71 -7.48 -12.12
N PHE A 4 -49.89 -6.90 -11.25
CA PHE A 4 -48.45 -6.78 -11.45
C PHE A 4 -47.79 -8.15 -11.19
N ASN A 5 -46.99 -8.63 -12.16
CA ASN A 5 -46.42 -9.97 -12.12
C ASN A 5 -45.15 -9.98 -11.23
N SER A 6 -45.31 -10.40 -9.97
CA SER A 6 -44.26 -10.39 -8.93
C SER A 6 -42.99 -11.17 -9.32
N TRP A 7 -43.09 -12.12 -10.26
CA TRP A 7 -41.95 -12.94 -10.67
C TRP A 7 -40.88 -12.13 -11.41
N PHE A 8 -41.30 -11.07 -12.13
CA PHE A 8 -40.38 -10.20 -12.88
C PHE A 8 -39.48 -9.36 -11.95
N SER A 9 -39.98 -8.99 -10.76
CA SER A 9 -39.21 -8.22 -9.76
C SER A 9 -38.17 -9.07 -9.02
N VAL A 10 -38.39 -10.37 -8.84
CA VAL A 10 -37.43 -11.26 -8.16
C VAL A 10 -36.22 -11.54 -9.06
N SER A 11 -36.43 -11.70 -10.36
CA SER A 11 -35.35 -11.95 -11.33
C SER A 11 -34.39 -10.76 -11.49
N VAL A 12 -34.88 -9.52 -11.41
CA VAL A 12 -34.05 -8.31 -11.49
C VAL A 12 -33.16 -8.14 -10.26
N LEU A 13 -33.63 -8.56 -9.07
CA LEU A 13 -32.87 -8.46 -7.82
C LEU A 13 -31.70 -9.46 -7.75
N ILE A 14 -31.85 -10.64 -8.36
CA ILE A 14 -30.81 -11.68 -8.44
C ILE A 14 -29.70 -11.30 -9.44
N LEU A 15 -30.06 -10.66 -10.55
CA LEU A 15 -29.09 -10.15 -11.54
C LEU A 15 -28.24 -8.97 -11.00
N LEU A 16 -28.80 -8.16 -10.09
CA LEU A 16 -28.09 -7.02 -9.50
C LEU A 16 -27.05 -7.42 -8.44
N THR A 17 -27.18 -8.62 -7.84
CA THR A 17 -26.25 -9.11 -6.81
C THR A 17 -24.97 -9.73 -7.38
N CYS A 18 -24.95 -10.15 -8.66
CA CYS A 18 -23.77 -10.78 -9.26
C CYS A 18 -22.69 -9.80 -9.74
N THR A 19 -22.98 -8.50 -9.85
CA THR A 19 -22.04 -7.48 -10.37
C THR A 19 -21.14 -6.84 -9.32
N MET A 20 -21.21 -7.26 -8.05
CA MET A 20 -20.54 -6.59 -6.92
C MET A 20 -19.26 -7.30 -6.42
N CYS A 21 -18.62 -8.15 -7.24
CA CYS A 21 -17.37 -8.81 -6.88
C CYS A 21 -16.21 -8.43 -7.82
N ASN A 22 -16.00 -7.13 -8.05
CA ASN A 22 -14.75 -6.66 -8.64
C ASN A 22 -13.74 -6.48 -7.50
N ARG A 23 -12.97 -7.53 -7.20
CA ARG A 23 -11.75 -7.35 -6.41
C ARG A 23 -10.69 -6.77 -7.35
N PRO A 24 -10.01 -5.68 -6.96
CA PRO A 24 -8.83 -5.24 -7.71
C PRO A 24 -7.86 -6.42 -7.79
N GLU A 25 -7.47 -6.76 -9.01
CA GLU A 25 -6.45 -7.77 -9.27
C GLU A 25 -5.12 -7.26 -8.70
N LEU A 26 -4.42 -8.11 -7.94
CA LEU A 26 -3.11 -7.74 -7.42
C LEU A 26 -2.08 -7.79 -8.56
N PRO A 27 -1.04 -6.96 -8.51
CA PRO A 27 0.08 -7.08 -9.44
C PRO A 27 0.70 -8.47 -9.34
N ALA A 28 1.08 -9.04 -10.50
CA ALA A 28 1.78 -10.31 -10.53
C ALA A 28 3.15 -10.19 -9.84
N GLY A 29 3.59 -11.25 -9.16
CA GLY A 29 4.94 -11.33 -8.62
C GLY A 29 6.01 -11.27 -9.71
N ASP A 30 7.22 -10.88 -9.32
CA ASP A 30 8.38 -10.90 -10.21
C ASP A 30 8.76 -12.35 -10.55
N PRO A 31 9.24 -12.64 -11.77
CA PRO A 31 9.53 -14.01 -12.22
C PRO A 31 10.49 -14.81 -11.32
N ASP A 32 11.37 -14.10 -10.60
CA ASP A 32 12.36 -14.67 -9.67
C ASP A 32 12.07 -14.33 -8.20
N ASN A 33 10.88 -13.81 -7.89
CA ASN A 33 10.48 -13.34 -6.55
C ASN A 33 11.46 -12.33 -5.93
N GLY A 34 12.14 -11.52 -6.75
CA GLY A 34 13.18 -10.62 -6.26
C GLY A 34 14.40 -11.35 -5.68
N GLY A 35 14.66 -12.58 -6.14
CA GLY A 35 15.74 -13.45 -5.66
C GLY A 35 15.44 -14.18 -4.35
N LEU A 36 14.20 -14.11 -3.84
CA LEU A 36 13.80 -14.82 -2.63
C LEU A 36 13.33 -16.26 -2.93
N PHE A 37 13.70 -17.19 -2.06
CA PHE A 37 13.09 -18.52 -2.04
C PHE A 37 11.81 -18.47 -1.23
N LEU A 38 10.67 -18.68 -1.89
CA LEU A 38 9.35 -18.64 -1.26
C LEU A 38 8.73 -20.04 -1.22
N PRO A 39 7.89 -20.34 -0.20
CA PRO A 39 7.05 -21.53 -0.19
C PRO A 39 6.09 -21.56 -1.39
N GLU A 40 5.58 -22.75 -1.70
CA GLU A 40 4.58 -22.91 -2.75
C GLU A 40 3.32 -22.07 -2.47
N GLY A 41 2.81 -21.40 -3.52
CA GLY A 41 1.64 -20.52 -3.43
C GLY A 41 1.94 -19.08 -2.97
N PHE A 42 3.21 -18.73 -2.71
CA PHE A 42 3.63 -17.36 -2.45
C PHE A 42 4.36 -16.78 -3.67
N GLU A 43 4.15 -15.48 -3.87
CA GLU A 43 4.85 -14.66 -4.86
C GLU A 43 5.36 -13.37 -4.20
N ALA A 44 6.42 -12.77 -4.74
CA ALA A 44 6.91 -11.48 -4.29
C ALA A 44 7.17 -10.56 -5.47
N ILE A 45 6.94 -9.27 -5.25
CA ILE A 45 7.28 -8.19 -6.16
C ILE A 45 8.31 -7.27 -5.50
N VAL A 46 9.34 -6.90 -6.25
CA VAL A 46 10.27 -5.85 -5.88
C VAL A 46 9.60 -4.52 -6.18
N VAL A 47 9.09 -3.87 -5.13
CA VAL A 47 8.47 -2.53 -5.24
C VAL A 47 9.51 -1.48 -5.65
N THR A 48 10.74 -1.59 -5.16
CA THR A 48 11.86 -0.76 -5.59
C THR A 48 13.18 -1.47 -5.30
N ASP A 49 14.18 -1.31 -6.17
CA ASP A 49 15.52 -1.88 -5.99
C ASP A 49 16.40 -1.02 -5.06
N SER A 50 16.03 0.25 -4.87
CA SER A 50 16.86 1.27 -4.25
C SER A 50 16.00 2.20 -3.43
N THR A 51 16.46 2.47 -2.21
CA THR A 51 15.80 3.42 -1.31
C THR A 51 16.74 4.57 -1.00
N PRO A 52 16.23 5.77 -0.74
CA PRO A 52 17.06 6.93 -0.42
C PRO A 52 17.89 6.72 0.86
N GLY A 53 17.53 5.78 1.72
CA GLY A 53 18.32 5.37 2.88
C GLY A 53 17.73 4.12 3.53
N ALA A 54 18.40 3.60 4.55
CA ALA A 54 17.94 2.40 5.24
C ALA A 54 16.55 2.60 5.85
N ILE A 55 15.56 1.85 5.36
CA ILE A 55 14.18 1.84 5.87
C ILE A 55 14.08 0.95 7.11
N ARG A 56 13.17 1.31 8.03
CA ARG A 56 12.75 0.48 9.17
C ARG A 56 11.28 0.10 9.08
N HIS A 57 10.43 0.79 9.85
CA HIS A 57 9.00 0.50 9.89
C HIS A 57 8.33 1.17 8.69
N LEU A 58 7.29 0.54 8.18
CA LEU A 58 6.48 1.05 7.09
C LEU A 58 4.99 0.88 7.38
N ALA A 59 4.17 1.68 6.71
CA ALA A 59 2.74 1.51 6.63
C ALA A 59 2.31 1.61 5.17
N VAL A 60 1.32 0.80 4.80
CA VAL A 60 0.74 0.80 3.45
C VAL A 60 -0.65 1.38 3.52
N ASN A 61 -0.93 2.39 2.71
CA ASN A 61 -2.24 3.01 2.59
C ASN A 61 -3.17 2.18 1.70
N SER A 62 -4.48 2.40 1.80
CA SER A 62 -5.48 1.68 1.01
C SER A 62 -5.36 1.90 -0.50
N ASN A 63 -4.65 2.94 -0.92
CA ASN A 63 -4.35 3.24 -2.33
C ASN A 63 -3.02 2.65 -2.82
N GLY A 64 -2.31 1.86 -1.99
CA GLY A 64 -1.02 1.26 -2.32
C GLY A 64 0.20 2.10 -1.92
N ASP A 65 0.03 3.35 -1.48
CA ASP A 65 1.17 4.19 -1.09
C ASP A 65 1.88 3.61 0.13
N ILE A 66 3.21 3.53 0.05
CA ILE A 66 4.04 3.03 1.15
C ILE A 66 4.71 4.22 1.83
N TYR A 67 4.46 4.38 3.11
CA TYR A 67 5.20 5.31 3.96
C TYR A 67 6.22 4.55 4.78
N ALA A 68 7.45 5.06 4.84
CA ALA A 68 8.56 4.37 5.47
C ALA A 68 9.34 5.32 6.39
N ARG A 69 9.71 4.83 7.58
CA ARG A 69 10.62 5.54 8.50
C ARG A 69 12.06 5.20 8.13
N LEU A 70 12.91 6.21 8.00
CA LEU A 70 14.35 5.99 7.81
C LEU A 70 15.05 5.71 9.14
N ARG A 71 16.07 4.86 9.11
CA ARG A 71 17.00 4.62 10.23
C ARG A 71 17.83 5.86 10.53
N PHE A 72 18.31 6.52 9.49
CA PHE A 72 19.15 7.72 9.57
C PHE A 72 18.42 8.86 8.86
N PRO A 73 17.79 9.78 9.61
CA PRO A 73 17.15 10.94 9.01
C PRO A 73 18.14 11.75 8.19
N LYS A 74 17.70 12.24 7.03
CA LYS A 74 18.48 13.14 6.20
C LYS A 74 18.06 14.59 6.43
N LYS A 75 18.74 15.50 5.73
CA LYS A 75 18.34 16.91 5.68
C LYS A 75 16.98 17.08 4.99
N GLU A 76 16.70 16.27 3.98
CA GLU A 76 15.46 16.33 3.21
C GLU A 76 14.27 15.69 3.95
N GLY A 77 14.53 14.89 4.99
CA GLY A 77 13.49 14.26 5.80
C GLY A 77 13.92 12.98 6.52
N GLY A 78 13.19 12.64 7.58
CA GLY A 78 13.35 11.39 8.32
C GLY A 78 12.47 10.24 7.83
N ASN A 79 11.56 10.52 6.88
CA ASN A 79 10.62 9.56 6.34
C ASN A 79 10.69 9.56 4.81
N ALA A 80 10.24 8.46 4.19
CA ALA A 80 10.04 8.32 2.75
C ALA A 80 8.58 8.00 2.45
N ALA A 81 8.09 8.45 1.29
CA ALA A 81 6.82 8.05 0.69
C ALA A 81 7.13 7.48 -0.69
N LEU A 82 6.62 6.27 -0.96
CA LEU A 82 6.77 5.56 -2.23
C LEU A 82 5.39 5.45 -2.86
N ARG A 83 5.30 5.79 -4.14
CA ARG A 83 4.05 5.88 -4.89
C ARG A 83 4.19 5.18 -6.23
N ASP A 84 3.30 4.23 -6.46
CA ASP A 84 2.98 3.61 -7.74
C ASP A 84 1.90 4.46 -8.44
N LEU A 85 2.13 4.83 -9.69
CA LEU A 85 1.26 5.66 -10.51
C LEU A 85 0.51 4.87 -11.59
N ASP A 86 1.01 3.70 -11.99
CA ASP A 86 0.44 2.90 -13.09
C ASP A 86 -0.22 1.59 -12.63
N GLY A 87 -0.06 1.22 -11.36
CA GLY A 87 -0.69 0.08 -10.73
C GLY A 87 0.04 -1.23 -10.96
N ASP A 88 1.30 -1.21 -11.42
CA ASP A 88 2.12 -2.41 -11.63
C ASP A 88 2.74 -2.97 -10.34
N GLY A 89 2.50 -2.31 -9.19
CA GLY A 89 3.04 -2.68 -7.89
C GLY A 89 4.48 -2.21 -7.64
N LYS A 90 5.05 -1.41 -8.55
CA LYS A 90 6.38 -0.83 -8.43
C LYS A 90 6.28 0.68 -8.19
N ALA A 91 7.21 1.20 -7.39
CA ALA A 91 7.21 2.61 -7.05
C ALA A 91 7.82 3.45 -8.19
N ASP A 92 7.01 4.28 -8.83
CA ASP A 92 7.46 5.28 -9.82
C ASP A 92 8.12 6.50 -9.18
N SER A 93 7.77 6.80 -7.94
CA SER A 93 8.29 7.96 -7.23
C SER A 93 8.55 7.68 -5.77
N ILE A 94 9.65 8.26 -5.28
CA ILE A 94 10.07 8.20 -3.88
C ILE A 94 10.40 9.61 -3.42
N MET A 95 9.72 10.08 -2.37
CA MET A 95 9.93 11.41 -1.79
C MET A 95 10.30 11.32 -0.32
N LEU A 96 11.31 12.10 0.08
CA LEU A 96 11.62 12.31 1.49
C LEU A 96 10.75 13.43 2.06
N TRP A 97 10.33 13.27 3.32
CA TRP A 97 9.50 14.25 4.00
C TRP A 97 9.73 14.25 5.51
N ALA A 98 9.15 15.26 6.17
CA ALA A 98 9.32 15.56 7.58
C ALA A 98 10.79 15.83 7.95
N ASP A 99 11.26 17.04 7.59
CA ASP A 99 12.51 17.59 8.12
C ASP A 99 12.27 18.11 9.53
N PHE A 100 12.50 17.26 10.52
CA PHE A 100 12.49 17.60 11.94
C PHE A 100 13.91 17.54 12.51
N ASP A 101 14.15 18.31 13.58
CA ASP A 101 15.46 18.45 14.24
C ASP A 101 15.95 17.14 14.86
N ASP A 102 15.03 16.24 15.18
CA ASP A 102 15.34 14.90 15.66
C ASP A 102 16.06 14.08 14.56
N LYS A 103 17.39 14.02 14.65
CA LYS A 103 18.24 13.19 13.80
C LYS A 103 18.64 11.88 14.49
N GLY A 104 17.93 11.48 15.53
CA GLY A 104 18.19 10.25 16.28
C GLY A 104 17.96 9.00 15.43
N GLN A 105 18.77 7.98 15.71
CA GLN A 105 18.74 6.72 14.95
C GLN A 105 17.77 5.70 15.54
N TYR A 106 16.99 6.05 16.56
CA TYR A 106 16.13 5.10 17.28
C TYR A 106 14.62 5.29 17.03
N GLY A 107 14.21 6.26 16.22
CA GLY A 107 12.79 6.40 15.83
C GLY A 107 12.25 5.14 15.14
N THR A 108 11.29 4.48 15.77
CA THR A 108 10.64 3.23 15.35
C THR A 108 9.14 3.46 15.28
N GLU A 109 8.47 2.93 14.26
CA GLU A 109 7.03 3.08 13.95
C GLU A 109 6.72 3.99 12.77
N MET A 110 5.83 3.46 11.92
CA MET A 110 5.06 4.14 10.91
C MET A 110 3.70 3.41 10.88
N ARG A 111 2.60 4.12 11.09
CA ARG A 111 1.26 3.52 11.18
C ARG A 111 0.20 4.44 10.60
N ILE A 112 -0.74 3.87 9.88
CA ILE A 112 -1.97 4.57 9.48
C ILE A 112 -3.07 4.19 10.47
N HIS A 113 -3.76 5.19 11.02
CA HIS A 113 -4.90 5.01 11.91
C HIS A 113 -5.89 6.15 11.73
N ASP A 114 -7.17 5.80 11.50
CA ASP A 114 -8.28 6.74 11.31
C ASP A 114 -8.03 7.84 10.26
N GLY A 115 -7.36 7.47 9.16
CA GLY A 115 -7.03 8.41 8.07
C GLY A 115 -5.80 9.28 8.32
N TYR A 116 -5.11 9.10 9.45
CA TYR A 116 -3.90 9.83 9.80
C TYR A 116 -2.67 8.92 9.77
N LEU A 117 -1.53 9.48 9.37
CA LEU A 117 -0.22 8.83 9.39
C LEU A 117 0.54 9.23 10.66
N TRP A 118 0.90 8.25 11.47
CA TRP A 118 1.62 8.39 12.73
C TRP A 118 3.02 7.79 12.59
N TYR A 119 4.01 8.45 13.17
CA TYR A 119 5.37 7.94 13.28
C TYR A 119 6.01 8.45 14.58
N SER A 120 6.94 7.69 15.14
CA SER A 120 7.65 8.12 16.35
C SER A 120 8.72 9.18 16.03
N SER A 121 9.04 10.02 17.02
CA SER A 121 10.31 10.74 17.10
C SER A 121 11.16 10.22 18.26
N THR A 122 12.45 10.47 18.19
CA THR A 122 13.38 10.40 19.31
C THR A 122 13.48 11.80 19.94
N THR A 123 13.05 11.93 21.19
CA THR A 123 13.28 13.13 22.01
C THR A 123 14.74 13.33 22.35
#